data_AF-A0A0G0Q1Z3-F1
#
_entry.id   AF-A0A0G0Q1Z3-F1
#
_cell.length_a   1.000
_cell.length_b   1.000
_cell.length_c   1.000
_cell.angle_alpha   90.00
_cell.angle_beta   90.00
_cell.angle_gamma   90.00
#
_symmetry.space_group_name_H-M   'P 1'
#
loop_
_entity.id
_entity.type
_entity.pdbx_description
1 polymer ?
#
loop_
_entity_poly.entity_id
_entity_poly.type
_entity_poly.pdbx_seq_one_letter_code
_entity_poly.pdbx_strand_id
1 'polypeptide(L)'
;MLDLAENKKALFDYDILEKYEAGLALTGQEVKSAKAGQIALKGSYVTFHNGKAYVLNMHINKYKAAGPMPDYDPTHTRELLLHI
;
A
#
# COMPACT_ATOMS: atom_id res chain seq x y z
N MET A 1 -12.37 -1.72 -13.89
CA MET A 1 -11.42 -1.21 -12.89
C MET A 1 -10.81 -2.45 -12.24
N LEU A 2 -9.51 -2.69 -12.39
CA LEU A 2 -8.89 -3.92 -11.88
C LEU A 2 -8.34 -3.61 -10.49
N ASP A 3 -8.97 -4.17 -9.45
CA ASP A 3 -8.51 -3.97 -8.08
C ASP A 3 -7.18 -4.72 -7.90
N LEU A 4 -6.12 -3.99 -7.59
CA LEU A 4 -4.76 -4.55 -7.47
C LEU A 4 -4.60 -5.35 -6.17
N ALA A 5 -5.29 -4.94 -5.10
CA ALA A 5 -5.32 -5.61 -3.81
C ALA A 5 -6.51 -5.11 -2.98
N GLU A 6 -7.04 -5.99 -2.13
CA GLU A 6 -8.14 -5.68 -1.22
C GLU A 6 -7.87 -6.30 0.15
N ASN A 7 -8.10 -5.56 1.23
CA ASN A 7 -8.02 -6.10 2.60
C ASN A 7 -9.38 -6.65 3.05
N LYS A 8 -9.71 -7.86 2.62
CA LYS A 8 -10.97 -8.53 2.99
C LYS A 8 -11.13 -8.73 4.50
N LYS A 9 -10.02 -8.84 5.23
CA LYS A 9 -10.05 -8.99 6.68
C LYS A 9 -10.51 -7.71 7.38
N ALA A 10 -10.19 -6.53 6.85
CA ALA A 10 -10.69 -5.28 7.40
C ALA A 10 -12.22 -5.18 7.31
N LEU A 11 -12.83 -5.74 6.27
CA LEU A 11 -14.30 -5.78 6.09
C LEU A 11 -15.01 -6.71 7.09
N PHE A 12 -14.28 -7.65 7.70
CA PHE A 12 -14.83 -8.60 8.66
C PHE A 12 -14.56 -8.15 10.10
N ASP A 13 -13.37 -7.60 10.36
CA ASP A 13 -12.94 -7.22 11.71
C ASP A 13 -13.49 -5.84 12.14
N TYR A 14 -13.89 -4.98 11.19
CA TYR A 14 -14.29 -3.59 11.46
C TYR A 14 -15.54 -3.19 10.67
N ASP A 15 -16.33 -2.30 11.26
CA ASP A 15 -17.40 -1.60 10.56
C ASP A 15 -16.86 -0.38 9.80
N ILE A 16 -17.11 -0.32 8.49
CA ILE A 16 -16.72 0.82 7.66
C ILE A 16 -17.79 1.90 7.76
N LEU A 17 -17.42 3.05 8.32
CA LEU A 17 -18.27 4.23 8.37
C LEU A 17 -18.19 5.05 7.08
N GLU A 18 -16.97 5.33 6.62
CA GLU A 18 -16.70 6.19 5.47
C GLU A 18 -15.56 5.63 4.63
N LYS A 19 -15.55 5.97 3.33
CA LYS A 19 -14.51 5.59 2.38
C LYS A 19 -13.93 6.85 1.74
N TYR A 20 -12.61 6.90 1.69
CA TYR A 20 -11.85 7.98 1.08
C TYR A 20 -11.01 7.43 -0.07
N GLU A 21 -10.85 8.23 -1.12
CA GLU A 21 -9.97 7.93 -2.24
C GLU A 21 -8.71 8.80 -2.16
N ALA A 22 -7.54 8.17 -2.31
CA ALA A 22 -6.25 8.84 -2.30
C ALA A 22 -5.32 8.21 -3.33
N GLY A 23 -4.41 9.00 -3.89
CA GLY A 23 -3.29 8.47 -4.64
C GLY A 23 -2.28 7.80 -3.70
N LEU A 24 -1.60 6.74 -4.15
CA LEU A 24 -0.52 6.11 -3.40
C LEU A 24 0.81 6.41 -4.11
N ALA A 25 1.77 7.00 -3.39
CA ALA A 25 3.11 7.23 -3.91
C ALA A 25 3.91 5.91 -3.92
N LEU A 26 4.18 5.39 -5.12
CA LEU A 26 4.94 4.16 -5.35
C LEU A 26 6.15 4.42 -6.23
N THR A 27 7.21 3.65 -6.00
CA THR A 27 8.35 3.57 -6.92
C THR A 27 7.97 2.80 -8.20
N GLY A 28 8.73 3.02 -9.28
CA GLY A 28 8.45 2.37 -10.57
C GLY A 28 8.45 0.83 -10.52
N GLN A 29 9.21 0.24 -9.60
CA GLN A 29 9.29 -1.21 -9.42
C GLN A 29 8.12 -1.74 -8.61
N GLU A 30 7.71 -1.03 -7.56
CA GLU A 30 6.50 -1.37 -6.81
C GLU A 30 5.27 -1.31 -7.69
N VAL A 31 5.18 -0.37 -8.64
CA VAL A 31 4.11 -0.36 -9.64
C VAL A 31 4.09 -1.66 -10.45
N LYS A 32 5.26 -2.24 -10.77
CA LYS A 32 5.35 -3.54 -11.47
C LYS A 32 4.93 -4.70 -10.56
N SER A 33 5.36 -4.71 -9.31
CA SER A 33 4.94 -5.71 -8.32
C SER A 33 3.44 -5.65 -8.03
N ALA A 34 2.89 -4.45 -7.88
CA ALA A 34 1.48 -4.18 -7.69
C ALA A 34 0.64 -4.76 -8.82
N LYS A 35 1.02 -4.45 -10.06
CA LYS A 35 0.38 -5.00 -11.27
C LYS A 35 0.51 -6.52 -11.39
N ALA A 36 1.51 -7.12 -10.74
CA ALA A 36 1.68 -8.58 -10.64
C ALA A 36 0.93 -9.19 -9.43
N GLY A 37 0.05 -8.43 -8.75
CA GLY A 37 -0.72 -8.90 -7.61
C GLY A 37 0.13 -9.20 -6.36
N GLN A 38 1.35 -8.65 -6.29
CA GLN A 38 2.29 -8.94 -5.21
C GLN A 38 2.17 -7.93 -4.06
N ILE A 39 0.94 -7.68 -3.60
CA ILE A 39 0.61 -6.77 -2.51
C ILE A 39 -0.15 -7.53 -1.42
N ALA A 40 0.21 -7.30 -0.17
CA ALA A 40 -0.56 -7.70 1.00
C ALA A 40 -0.83 -6.48 1.90
N LEU A 41 -2.12 -6.28 2.21
CA LEU A 41 -2.62 -5.21 3.08
C LEU A 41 -2.96 -5.71 4.50
N LYS A 42 -2.60 -6.96 4.81
CA LYS A 42 -2.93 -7.55 6.11
C LYS A 42 -2.09 -6.88 7.20
N GLY A 43 -2.74 -6.24 8.16
CA GLY A 43 -2.08 -5.51 9.25
C GLY A 43 -1.55 -4.13 8.84
N SER A 44 -1.85 -3.66 7.63
CA SER A 44 -1.56 -2.30 7.22
C SER A 44 -2.60 -1.33 7.77
N TYR A 45 -2.16 -0.13 8.17
CA TYR A 45 -3.03 0.93 8.65
C TYR A 45 -2.52 2.29 8.16
N VAL A 46 -3.40 3.30 8.19
CA VAL A 46 -3.07 4.67 7.81
C VAL A 46 -2.87 5.52 9.06
N THR A 47 -1.82 6.34 9.05
CA THR A 47 -1.58 7.36 10.08
C THR A 47 -1.51 8.74 9.44
N PHE A 48 -1.84 9.76 10.24
CA PHE A 48 -1.75 11.15 9.83
C PHE A 48 -0.63 11.82 10.62
N HIS A 49 0.29 12.47 9.91
CA HIS A 49 1.38 13.21 10.54
C HIS A 49 1.65 14.49 9.76
N ASN A 50 1.65 15.64 10.46
CA ASN A 50 1.88 16.98 9.89
C ASN A 50 1.03 17.29 8.65
N GLY A 51 -0.27 16.96 8.68
CA GLY A 51 -1.18 17.22 7.58
C GLY A 51 -1.02 16.29 6.36
N LYS A 52 -0.19 15.25 6.47
CA LYS A 52 -0.02 14.22 5.44
C LYS A 52 -0.52 12.87 5.95
N ALA A 53 -1.03 12.06 5.03
CA ALA A 53 -1.46 10.70 5.30
C ALA A 53 -0.38 9.71 4.83
N TYR A 54 -0.14 8.67 5.62
CA TYR A 54 0.84 7.64 5.32
C TYR A 54 0.25 6.26 5.59
N VAL A 55 0.54 5.30 4.72
CA VAL A 55 0.23 3.88 4.96
C VAL A 55 1.48 3.18 5.50
N LEU A 56 1.29 2.47 6.61
CA LEU A 56 2.30 1.68 7.30
C LEU A 56 1.95 0.19 7.20
N ASN A 57 2.97 -0.66 7.31
CA ASN A 57 2.86 -2.13 7.31
C ASN A 57 2.20 -2.72 6.05
N MET A 58 2.06 -1.93 4.98
CA MET A 58 1.70 -2.45 3.65
C MET A 58 2.89 -3.21 3.09
N HIS A 59 2.68 -4.48 2.73
CA HIS A 59 3.75 -5.32 2.20
C HIS A 59 3.65 -5.40 0.68
N ILE A 60 4.67 -4.90 -0.02
CA ILE A 60 4.80 -5.05 -1.47
C ILE A 60 6.04 -5.88 -1.76
N ASN A 61 5.86 -7.06 -2.35
CA ASN A 61 7.02 -7.89 -2.67
C ASN A 61 7.91 -7.16 -3.68
N LYS A 62 9.21 -7.35 -3.54
CA LYS A 62 10.17 -6.87 -4.52
C LYS A 62 9.83 -7.41 -5.92
N TYR A 63 10.04 -6.57 -6.93
CA TYR A 63 9.85 -6.98 -8.32
C TYR A 63 10.92 -8.00 -8.72
N LYS A 64 10.51 -9.28 -8.89
CA LYS A 64 11.42 -10.41 -9.13
C LYS A 64 12.34 -10.19 -10.34
N ALA A 65 11.86 -9.53 -11.39
CA ALA A 65 12.63 -9.30 -12.61
C ALA A 65 13.61 -8.12 -12.52
N ALA A 66 13.64 -7.38 -11.41
CA ALA A 66 14.52 -6.23 -11.25
C ALA A 66 15.96 -6.59 -10.83
N GLY A 67 16.27 -7.87 -10.61
CA GLY A 67 17.57 -8.32 -10.11
C GLY A 67 17.76 -8.09 -8.60
N PRO A 68 18.99 -8.22 -8.06
CA PRO A 68 19.31 -7.98 -6.64
C PRO A 68 19.04 -6.53 -6.21
N MET A 69 18.49 -6.35 -5.01
CA MET A 69 18.15 -5.06 -4.37
C MET A 69 18.24 -5.33 -2.87
N PRO A 70 19.44 -5.20 -2.31
CA PRO A 70 19.67 -5.49 -0.90
C PRO A 70 18.93 -4.49 0.01
N ASP A 71 18.71 -3.26 -0.46
CA ASP A 71 18.16 -2.17 0.35
C ASP A 71 16.63 -1.98 0.23
N TYR A 72 15.94 -2.89 -0.48
CA TYR A 72 14.50 -2.78 -0.63
C TYR A 72 13.78 -3.30 0.61
N ASP A 73 13.10 -2.41 1.32
CA ASP A 73 12.19 -2.74 2.43
C ASP A 73 10.74 -2.92 1.90
N PRO A 74 10.19 -4.15 1.88
CA PRO A 74 8.82 -4.40 1.43
C PRO A 74 7.74 -3.64 2.23
N THR A 75 8.04 -3.27 3.47
CA THR A 75 7.12 -2.71 4.46
C THR A 75 7.32 -1.22 4.72
N HIS A 76 8.16 -0.55 3.91
CA HIS A 76 8.44 0.86 4.10
C HIS A 76 7.16 1.70 4.09
N THR A 77 7.21 2.82 4.80
CA THR A 77 6.08 3.77 4.87
C THR A 77 5.88 4.43 3.51
N ARG A 78 4.63 4.52 3.04
CA ARG A 78 4.27 5.13 1.76
C ARG A 78 3.32 6.30 1.98
N GLU A 79 3.58 7.40 1.27
CA GLU A 79 2.75 8.61 1.35
C GLU A 79 1.44 8.41 0.55
N LEU A 80 0.34 8.86 1.14
CA LEU A 80 -0.96 8.96 0.51
C LEU A 80 -1.20 10.40 0.07
N LEU A 81 -1.47 10.57 -1.22
CA LEU A 81 -1.87 11.82 -1.85
C LEU A 81 -3.38 12.00 -1.65
N LEU A 82 -3.75 12.31 -0.40
CA LEU A 82 -5.11 12.64 -0.01
C LEU A 82 -5.23 14.16 0.08
N HIS A 83 -6.25 14.72 -0.56
CA HIS A 83 -6.64 16.10 -0.32
C HIS A 83 -7.67 16.08 0.82
N ILE A 84 -7.28 16.63 1.97
CA ILE A 84 -8.11 16.70 3.18
C ILE A 84 -8.81 18.06 3.21
#